data_AF-A0A1B2E2D7-F1
#
_entry.id   AF-A0A1B2E2D7-F1
#
_cell.length_a   1.000
_cell.length_b   1.000
_cell.length_c   1.000
_cell.angle_alpha   90.00
_cell.angle_beta   90.00
_cell.angle_gamma   90.00
#
_symmetry.space_group_name_H-M   'P 1'
#
loop_
_entity.id
_entity.type
_entity.pdbx_description
1 polymer ?
#
loop_
_entity_poly.entity_id
_entity_poly.type
_entity_poly.pdbx_seq_one_letter_code
_entity_poly.pdbx_strand_id
1 'polypeptide(L)'
;MKKIIPVLIVIVINSIYLTEVISQYTIQTVLQLIFVFCYLFILNTLVFYLINKYVISKNVGGRIGLVLVSLCVSIICVLVFNDSLIVKNYKPTSVEIVPSITKNPKSNGSEVWITGIYIDDRKVELKDVPMIRNKNVWTEKEGAIVNSGSQPDKIVFDLPKAQDIRIKFLKHAWSGNISINEGNHKETHDLYSPDSGDYSYTVKTNLVPTTNIQRWISCLFSLIFISSLSFLVLNVIQLKKINKSKSE
;
A
#
# COMPACT_ATOMS: atom_id res chain seq x y z
N MET A 1 4.56 31.77 -24.87
CA MET A 1 3.47 31.27 -23.98
C MET A 1 2.91 29.90 -24.36
N LYS A 2 2.53 29.62 -25.64
CA LYS A 2 1.82 28.38 -26.02
C LYS A 2 2.50 27.04 -25.66
N LYS A 3 3.84 26.99 -25.50
CA LYS A 3 4.58 25.76 -25.14
C LYS A 3 4.73 25.51 -23.63
N ILE A 4 4.38 26.49 -22.78
CA ILE A 4 4.57 26.41 -21.32
C ILE A 4 3.41 25.66 -20.65
N ILE A 5 2.18 25.86 -21.16
CA ILE A 5 0.97 25.28 -20.57
C ILE A 5 1.00 23.74 -20.55
N PRO A 6 1.33 23.02 -21.64
CA PRO A 6 1.36 21.56 -21.62
C PRO A 6 2.40 20.99 -20.64
N VAL A 7 3.54 21.66 -20.51
CA VAL A 7 4.60 21.29 -19.56
C VAL A 7 4.10 21.44 -18.13
N LEU A 8 3.46 22.56 -17.82
CA LEU A 8 2.92 22.82 -16.49
C LEU A 8 1.87 21.76 -16.11
N ILE A 9 1.02 21.36 -17.05
CA ILE A 9 0.04 20.28 -16.83
C ILE A 9 0.74 18.96 -16.47
N VAL A 10 1.80 18.58 -17.19
CA VAL A 10 2.57 17.36 -16.88
C VAL A 10 3.22 17.45 -15.50
N ILE A 11 3.80 18.59 -15.15
CA ILE A 11 4.41 18.83 -13.83
C ILE A 11 3.35 18.66 -12.72
N VAL A 12 2.17 19.28 -12.88
CA VAL A 12 1.08 19.18 -11.91
C VAL A 12 0.62 17.73 -11.78
N ILE A 13 0.34 17.04 -12.89
CA ILE A 13 -0.13 15.65 -12.88
C ILE A 13 0.90 14.72 -12.20
N ASN A 14 2.19 14.85 -12.55
CA ASN A 14 3.24 14.07 -11.92
C ASN A 14 3.33 14.33 -10.42
N SER A 15 3.16 15.59 -10.00
CA SER A 15 3.19 15.97 -8.59
C SER A 15 1.99 15.41 -7.83
N ILE A 16 0.79 15.43 -8.43
CA ILE A 16 -0.40 14.78 -7.87
C ILE A 16 -0.16 13.27 -7.73
N TYR A 17 0.23 12.60 -8.81
CA TYR A 17 0.46 11.16 -8.82
C TYR A 17 1.47 10.71 -7.76
N LEU A 18 2.63 11.37 -7.70
CA LEU A 18 3.65 11.06 -6.71
C LEU A 18 3.19 11.36 -5.27
N THR A 19 2.39 12.41 -5.08
CA THR A 19 1.79 12.70 -3.77
C THR A 19 0.83 11.58 -3.37
N GLU A 20 -0.01 11.11 -4.29
CA GLU A 20 -0.93 9.99 -4.05
C GLU A 20 -0.17 8.71 -3.70
N VAL A 21 0.88 8.36 -4.45
CA VAL A 21 1.76 7.21 -4.14
C VAL A 21 2.36 7.32 -2.72
N ILE A 22 2.90 8.49 -2.35
CA ILE A 22 3.47 8.69 -1.01
C ILE A 22 2.38 8.63 0.08
N SER A 23 1.17 9.10 -0.24
CA SER A 23 0.06 9.16 0.70
C SER A 23 -0.43 7.79 1.18
N GLN A 24 -0.16 6.74 0.39
CA GLN A 24 -0.44 5.36 0.75
C GLN A 24 0.32 4.92 1.99
N TYR A 25 1.53 5.45 2.21
CA TYR A 25 2.45 4.96 3.22
C TYR A 25 2.64 5.90 4.41
N THR A 26 2.70 7.23 4.19
CA THR A 26 3.24 8.15 5.20
C THR A 26 2.33 9.32 5.59
N ILE A 27 1.45 9.77 4.69
CA ILE A 27 0.71 11.03 4.90
C ILE A 27 -0.53 10.77 5.78
N GLN A 28 -0.61 11.43 6.92
CA GLN A 28 -1.73 11.32 7.86
C GLN A 28 -2.60 12.58 7.90
N THR A 29 -2.06 13.74 7.51
CA THR A 29 -2.77 15.04 7.62
C THR A 29 -2.84 15.79 6.30
N VAL A 30 -3.83 16.68 6.18
CA VAL A 30 -4.00 17.57 5.02
C VAL A 30 -2.79 18.51 4.88
N LEU A 31 -2.20 18.96 5.98
CA LEU A 31 -1.01 19.82 5.94
C LEU A 31 0.19 19.07 5.37
N GLN A 32 0.42 17.82 5.79
CA GLN A 32 1.46 16.95 5.20
C GLN A 32 1.20 16.72 3.71
N LEU A 33 -0.06 16.51 3.30
CA LEU A 33 -0.45 16.35 1.90
C LEU A 33 -0.04 17.57 1.06
N ILE A 34 -0.42 18.78 1.51
CA ILE A 34 -0.09 20.04 0.84
C ILE A 34 1.42 20.24 0.77
N PHE A 35 2.12 19.98 1.87
CA PHE A 35 3.58 20.11 1.92
C PHE A 35 4.28 19.18 0.92
N VAL A 36 3.91 17.90 0.89
CA VAL A 36 4.48 16.91 -0.05
C VAL A 36 4.19 17.29 -1.50
N PHE A 37 2.95 17.73 -1.79
CA PHE A 37 2.59 18.20 -3.12
C PHE A 37 3.44 19.39 -3.57
N CYS A 38 3.56 20.43 -2.73
CA CYS A 38 4.36 21.61 -3.03
C CYS A 38 5.85 21.26 -3.24
N TYR A 39 6.39 20.38 -2.39
CA TYR A 39 7.76 19.89 -2.53
C TYR A 39 7.98 19.20 -3.88
N LEU A 40 7.10 18.27 -4.25
CA LEU A 40 7.19 17.54 -5.52
C LEU A 40 6.97 18.46 -6.73
N PHE A 41 6.10 19.45 -6.62
CA PHE A 41 5.87 20.43 -7.67
C PHE A 41 7.12 21.27 -7.95
N ILE A 42 7.79 21.77 -6.89
CA ILE A 42 9.03 22.53 -7.01
C ILE A 42 10.14 21.64 -7.60
N LEU A 43 10.27 20.40 -7.12
CA LEU A 43 11.27 19.45 -7.60
C LEU A 43 11.08 19.13 -9.09
N ASN A 44 9.86 18.80 -9.52
CA ASN A 44 9.54 18.53 -10.92
C ASN A 44 9.80 19.76 -11.81
N THR A 45 9.48 20.97 -11.31
CA THR A 45 9.79 22.22 -12.01
C THR A 45 11.28 22.44 -12.19
N LEU A 46 12.08 22.18 -11.14
CA LEU A 46 13.54 22.27 -11.18
C LEU A 46 14.14 21.26 -12.18
N VAL A 47 13.70 20.01 -12.13
CA VAL A 47 14.14 18.95 -13.07
C VAL A 47 13.83 19.37 -14.50
N PHE A 48 12.61 19.84 -14.78
CA PHE A 48 12.25 20.31 -16.11
C PHE A 48 13.11 21.50 -16.55
N TYR A 49 13.33 22.48 -15.67
CA TYR A 49 14.19 23.64 -15.96
C TYR A 49 15.61 23.23 -16.34
N LEU A 50 16.24 22.34 -15.55
CA LEU A 50 17.59 21.85 -15.81
C LEU A 50 17.65 21.13 -17.16
N ILE A 51 16.65 20.30 -17.46
CA ILE A 51 16.62 19.55 -18.73
C ILE A 51 16.46 20.49 -19.92
N ASN A 52 15.59 21.49 -19.81
CA ASN A 52 15.42 22.48 -20.86
C ASN A 52 16.72 23.27 -21.10
N LYS A 53 17.41 23.65 -20.01
CA LYS A 53 18.67 24.40 -20.06
C LYS A 53 19.83 23.61 -20.65
N TYR A 54 20.00 22.34 -20.29
CA TYR A 54 21.19 21.55 -20.65
C TYR A 54 20.99 20.58 -21.81
N VAL A 55 19.76 20.12 -22.06
CA VAL A 55 19.45 19.11 -23.09
C VAL A 55 18.76 19.72 -24.29
N ILE A 56 17.63 20.38 -24.07
CA ILE A 56 16.76 20.86 -25.15
C ILE A 56 17.44 22.01 -25.91
N SER A 57 18.26 22.82 -25.24
CA SER A 57 19.05 23.89 -25.84
C SER A 57 20.07 23.41 -26.87
N LYS A 58 20.53 22.16 -26.80
CA LYS A 58 21.52 21.58 -27.73
C LYS A 58 20.92 21.05 -29.05
N ASN A 59 19.64 21.36 -29.31
CA ASN A 59 18.89 21.04 -30.54
C ASN A 59 19.04 19.59 -31.02
N VAL A 60 18.94 18.65 -30.09
CA VAL A 60 18.96 17.21 -30.39
C VAL A 60 17.80 16.85 -31.32
N GLY A 61 18.10 16.31 -32.50
CA GLY A 61 17.11 15.85 -33.48
C GLY A 61 16.32 14.63 -33.00
N GLY A 62 15.18 14.33 -33.64
CA GLY A 62 14.40 13.12 -33.35
C GLY A 62 13.47 13.17 -32.13
N ARG A 63 13.06 14.37 -31.68
CA ARG A 63 12.21 14.55 -30.49
C ARG A 63 10.87 13.83 -30.54
N ILE A 64 10.22 13.80 -31.71
CA ILE A 64 8.95 13.09 -31.88
C ILE A 64 9.16 11.59 -31.67
N GLY A 65 10.24 11.02 -32.23
CA GLY A 65 10.60 9.62 -32.01
C GLY A 65 10.83 9.32 -30.53
N LEU A 66 11.49 10.22 -29.80
CA LEU A 66 11.66 10.07 -28.35
C LEU A 66 10.35 10.04 -27.57
N VAL A 67 9.41 10.93 -27.91
CA VAL A 67 8.08 10.96 -27.28
C VAL A 67 7.29 9.68 -27.59
N LEU A 68 7.38 9.17 -28.82
CA LEU A 68 6.71 7.91 -29.18
C LEU A 68 7.32 6.72 -28.43
N VAL A 69 8.65 6.64 -28.35
CA VAL A 69 9.32 5.58 -27.58
C VAL A 69 8.99 5.67 -26.09
N SER A 70 8.95 6.88 -25.51
CA SER A 70 8.60 7.04 -24.09
C SER A 70 7.15 6.63 -23.81
N LEU A 71 6.24 6.90 -24.74
CA LEU A 71 4.84 6.45 -24.66
C LEU A 71 4.70 4.94 -24.79
N CYS A 72 5.45 4.30 -25.70
CA CYS A 72 5.46 2.84 -25.81
C CYS A 72 5.98 2.18 -24.52
N VAL A 73 7.08 2.69 -23.97
CA VAL A 73 7.62 2.22 -22.69
C VAL A 73 6.60 2.40 -21.56
N SER A 74 5.93 3.54 -21.48
CA SER A 74 4.93 3.77 -20.43
C SER A 74 3.73 2.84 -20.54
N ILE A 75 3.22 2.57 -21.75
CA ILE A 75 2.15 1.60 -21.96
C ILE A 75 2.58 0.21 -21.48
N ILE A 76 3.77 -0.25 -21.88
CA ILE A 76 4.29 -1.56 -21.46
C ILE A 76 4.43 -1.63 -19.94
N CYS A 77 5.02 -0.60 -19.31
CA CYS A 77 5.19 -0.57 -17.86
C CYS A 77 3.84 -0.58 -17.12
N VAL A 78 2.85 0.20 -17.57
CA VAL A 78 1.52 0.23 -16.94
C VAL A 78 0.81 -1.11 -17.08
N LEU A 79 0.94 -1.79 -18.23
CA LEU A 79 0.35 -3.12 -18.44
C LEU A 79 1.02 -4.20 -17.57
N VAL A 80 2.35 -4.18 -17.45
CA VAL A 80 3.12 -5.18 -16.70
C VAL A 80 3.04 -4.96 -15.18
N PHE A 81 3.11 -3.71 -14.72
CA PHE A 81 3.17 -3.33 -13.31
C PHE A 81 1.87 -2.72 -12.78
N ASN A 82 0.75 -3.09 -13.38
CA ASN A 82 -0.58 -2.51 -13.12
C ASN A 82 -0.92 -2.46 -11.61
N ASP A 83 -0.71 -3.57 -10.89
CA ASP A 83 -1.05 -3.67 -9.47
C ASP A 83 -0.21 -2.79 -8.54
N SER A 84 1.00 -2.43 -8.98
CA SER A 84 1.92 -1.56 -8.23
C SER A 84 1.78 -0.09 -8.62
N LEU A 85 1.36 0.21 -9.86
CA LEU A 85 1.26 1.57 -10.38
C LEU A 85 -0.10 2.22 -10.16
N ILE A 86 -1.16 1.41 -10.03
CA ILE A 86 -2.48 1.92 -9.64
C ILE A 86 -2.48 2.21 -8.13
N VAL A 87 -2.72 3.48 -7.80
CA VAL A 87 -2.84 3.92 -6.42
C VAL A 87 -4.11 3.32 -5.79
N LYS A 88 -3.89 2.50 -4.77
CA LYS A 88 -4.90 1.94 -3.86
C LYS A 88 -5.04 2.85 -2.64
N ASN A 89 -6.28 3.02 -2.19
CA ASN A 89 -6.58 3.79 -0.99
C ASN A 89 -6.90 2.85 0.17
N TYR A 90 -6.32 3.15 1.32
CA TYR A 90 -6.52 2.38 2.55
C TYR A 90 -7.12 3.25 3.64
N LYS A 91 -7.98 2.66 4.46
CA LYS A 91 -8.61 3.30 5.62
C LYS A 91 -8.30 2.52 6.89
N PRO A 92 -8.35 3.18 8.07
CA PRO A 92 -8.39 2.47 9.34
C PRO A 92 -9.57 1.49 9.37
N THR A 93 -9.41 0.37 10.06
CA THR A 93 -10.45 -0.66 10.14
C THR A 93 -10.50 -1.28 11.54
N SER A 94 -11.69 -1.75 11.91
CA SER A 94 -11.92 -2.40 13.20
C SER A 94 -12.20 -3.88 12.94
N VAL A 95 -11.47 -4.74 13.64
CA VAL A 95 -11.58 -6.20 13.51
C VAL A 95 -12.03 -6.78 14.84
N GLU A 96 -13.22 -7.38 14.84
CA GLU A 96 -13.78 -8.07 15.99
C GLU A 96 -13.52 -9.57 15.86
N ILE A 97 -12.95 -10.17 16.91
CA ILE A 97 -12.71 -11.61 17.01
C ILE A 97 -13.57 -12.15 18.14
N VAL A 98 -14.41 -13.14 17.81
CA VAL A 98 -15.34 -13.77 18.74
C VAL A 98 -15.02 -15.27 18.80
N PRO A 99 -14.52 -15.79 19.93
CA PRO A 99 -14.37 -17.22 20.15
C PRO A 99 -15.74 -17.89 20.11
N SER A 100 -15.83 -19.03 19.43
CA SER A 100 -17.06 -19.82 19.41
C SER A 100 -17.18 -20.66 20.67
N ILE A 101 -18.42 -20.86 21.11
CA ILE A 101 -18.78 -21.87 22.13
C ILE A 101 -18.62 -23.28 21.55
N THR A 102 -18.84 -23.44 20.25
CA THR A 102 -18.69 -24.71 19.56
C THR A 102 -17.23 -24.92 19.14
N LYS A 103 -16.61 -25.99 19.63
CA LYS A 103 -15.24 -26.41 19.26
C LYS A 103 -15.25 -27.57 18.27
N ASN A 104 -14.14 -27.75 17.56
CA ASN A 104 -13.90 -28.97 16.80
C ASN A 104 -14.01 -30.20 17.73
N PRO A 105 -14.74 -31.27 17.35
CA PRO A 105 -14.86 -32.49 18.17
C PRO A 105 -13.54 -33.16 18.54
N LYS A 106 -12.48 -32.94 17.74
CA LYS A 106 -11.13 -33.46 17.99
C LYS A 106 -10.31 -32.55 18.91
N SER A 107 -10.79 -31.35 19.24
CA SER A 107 -10.06 -30.40 20.07
C SER A 107 -10.23 -30.71 21.56
N ASN A 108 -9.11 -30.69 22.27
CA ASN A 108 -9.08 -30.84 23.73
C ASN A 108 -9.61 -29.59 24.44
N GLY A 109 -9.62 -28.44 23.79
CA GLY A 109 -9.98 -27.15 24.38
C GLY A 109 -10.73 -26.22 23.41
N SER A 110 -10.92 -24.98 23.82
CA SER A 110 -11.50 -23.90 23.02
C SER A 110 -10.63 -22.65 23.10
N GLU A 111 -9.34 -22.83 23.35
CA GLU A 111 -8.42 -21.71 23.56
C GLU A 111 -8.19 -20.93 22.27
N VAL A 112 -8.01 -19.63 22.40
CA VAL A 112 -7.68 -18.73 21.29
C VAL A 112 -6.48 -17.91 21.70
N TRP A 113 -5.41 -18.03 20.92
CA TRP A 113 -4.15 -17.36 21.16
C TRP A 113 -3.84 -16.44 20.00
N ILE A 114 -3.82 -15.14 20.25
CA ILE A 114 -3.41 -14.10 19.29
C ILE A 114 -1.95 -13.80 19.56
N THR A 115 -1.07 -14.24 18.67
CA THR A 115 0.40 -14.24 18.88
C THR A 115 1.09 -13.05 18.22
N GLY A 116 0.38 -12.29 17.39
CA GLY A 116 0.87 -11.04 16.84
C GLY A 116 -0.07 -10.39 15.84
N ILE A 117 0.15 -9.10 15.64
CA ILE A 117 -0.44 -8.31 14.56
C ILE A 117 0.71 -7.79 13.73
N TYR A 118 0.60 -7.93 12.40
CA TYR A 118 1.59 -7.47 11.44
C TYR A 118 0.96 -6.36 10.60
N ILE A 119 1.67 -5.25 10.47
CA ILE A 119 1.28 -4.09 9.67
C ILE A 119 2.42 -3.80 8.70
N ASP A 120 2.15 -3.94 7.40
CA ASP A 120 3.15 -3.81 6.33
C ASP A 120 4.44 -4.62 6.62
N ASP A 121 4.25 -5.93 6.86
CA ASP A 121 5.29 -6.91 7.22
C ASP A 121 6.02 -6.68 8.56
N ARG A 122 5.64 -5.67 9.34
CA ARG A 122 6.24 -5.41 10.67
C ARG A 122 5.34 -5.93 11.78
N LYS A 123 5.89 -6.79 12.64
CA LYS A 123 5.21 -7.21 13.87
C LYS A 123 5.10 -6.00 14.81
N VAL A 124 3.88 -5.66 15.20
CA VAL A 124 3.59 -4.63 16.20
C VAL A 124 3.44 -5.31 17.57
N GLU A 125 3.92 -4.66 18.62
CA GLU A 125 3.70 -5.14 19.98
C GLU A 125 2.21 -5.06 20.31
N LEU A 126 1.62 -6.17 20.75
CA LEU A 126 0.17 -6.22 20.99
C LEU A 126 -0.30 -5.19 22.02
N LYS A 127 0.55 -4.85 23.00
CA LYS A 127 0.26 -3.82 24.01
C LYS A 127 0.05 -2.41 23.43
N ASP A 128 0.65 -2.13 22.27
CA ASP A 128 0.59 -0.82 21.61
C ASP A 128 -0.57 -0.72 20.61
N VAL A 129 -1.28 -1.82 20.35
CA VAL A 129 -2.44 -1.84 19.45
C VAL A 129 -3.68 -1.43 20.25
N PRO A 130 -4.40 -0.37 19.84
CA PRO A 130 -5.66 0.00 20.47
C PRO A 130 -6.67 -1.14 20.38
N MET A 131 -7.22 -1.54 21.53
CA MET A 131 -8.18 -2.64 21.58
C MET A 131 -9.19 -2.50 22.72
N ILE A 132 -10.37 -3.07 22.51
CA ILE A 132 -11.43 -3.19 23.49
C ILE A 132 -11.58 -4.68 23.82
N ARG A 133 -11.36 -5.04 25.09
CA ARG A 133 -11.49 -6.41 25.58
C ARG A 133 -11.87 -6.44 27.06
N ASN A 134 -12.54 -7.50 27.48
CA ASN A 134 -12.66 -7.84 28.90
C ASN A 134 -11.36 -8.50 29.37
N LYS A 135 -10.59 -7.80 30.23
CA LYS A 135 -9.27 -8.28 30.70
C LYS A 135 -9.34 -9.53 31.59
N ASN A 136 -10.51 -9.86 32.13
CA ASN A 136 -10.71 -11.09 32.91
C ASN A 136 -10.88 -12.32 32.01
N VAL A 137 -11.25 -12.11 30.74
CA VAL A 137 -11.47 -13.16 29.74
C VAL A 137 -10.30 -13.24 28.76
N TRP A 138 -9.83 -12.08 28.29
CA TRP A 138 -8.67 -11.93 27.41
C TRP A 138 -7.45 -11.45 28.20
N THR A 139 -6.58 -12.39 28.52
CA THR A 139 -5.39 -12.17 29.35
C THR A 139 -4.13 -12.08 28.49
N GLU A 140 -3.12 -11.38 28.98
CA GLU A 140 -1.80 -11.37 28.35
C GLU A 140 -0.93 -12.47 28.94
N LYS A 141 -0.33 -13.29 28.07
CA LYS A 141 0.58 -14.37 28.46
C LYS A 141 1.68 -14.49 27.43
N GLU A 142 2.94 -14.38 27.86
CA GLU A 142 4.12 -14.59 27.00
C GLU A 142 4.13 -13.73 25.72
N GLY A 143 3.61 -12.49 25.80
CA GLY A 143 3.52 -11.58 24.65
C GLY A 143 2.37 -11.90 23.67
N ALA A 144 1.49 -12.84 24.01
CA ALA A 144 0.24 -13.14 23.31
C ALA A 144 -0.98 -12.65 24.10
N ILE A 145 -2.11 -12.51 23.41
CA ILE A 145 -3.42 -12.28 24.01
C ILE A 145 -4.23 -13.58 23.93
N VAL A 146 -4.68 -14.08 25.07
CA VAL A 146 -5.22 -15.43 25.20
C VAL A 146 -6.62 -15.40 25.82
N ASN A 147 -7.55 -16.11 25.18
CA ASN A 147 -8.80 -16.55 25.77
C ASN A 147 -8.70 -18.06 26.06
N SER A 148 -8.90 -18.45 27.31
CA SER A 148 -8.80 -19.85 27.77
C SER A 148 -9.99 -20.74 27.35
N GLY A 149 -10.98 -20.20 26.66
CA GLY A 149 -12.16 -20.92 26.19
C GLY A 149 -13.27 -21.10 27.24
N SER A 150 -13.05 -20.60 28.47
CA SER A 150 -14.01 -20.66 29.59
C SER A 150 -15.23 -19.77 29.40
N GLN A 151 -15.05 -18.61 28.77
CA GLN A 151 -16.11 -17.66 28.45
C GLN A 151 -15.87 -17.06 27.07
N PRO A 152 -16.80 -17.22 26.11
CA PRO A 152 -16.72 -16.53 24.82
C PRO A 152 -16.99 -15.04 25.07
N ASP A 153 -15.96 -14.21 24.97
CA ASP A 153 -16.12 -12.76 24.89
C ASP A 153 -15.33 -12.25 23.71
N LYS A 154 -15.78 -11.16 23.13
CA LYS A 154 -15.15 -10.59 21.96
C LYS A 154 -13.93 -9.76 22.34
N ILE A 155 -12.99 -9.68 21.41
CA ILE A 155 -11.93 -8.68 21.40
C ILE A 155 -12.03 -7.88 20.10
N VAL A 156 -11.92 -6.56 20.21
CA VAL A 156 -11.97 -5.65 19.06
C VAL A 156 -10.63 -4.94 18.96
N PHE A 157 -10.01 -5.01 17.79
CA PHE A 157 -8.79 -4.27 17.47
C PHE A 157 -9.10 -3.10 16.53
N ASP A 158 -8.65 -1.91 16.89
CA ASP A 158 -8.70 -0.75 16.01
C ASP A 158 -7.35 -0.59 15.32
N LEU A 159 -7.33 -0.94 14.04
CA LEU A 159 -6.12 -1.05 13.24
C LEU A 159 -5.96 0.19 12.36
N PRO A 160 -4.74 0.75 12.25
CA PRO A 160 -4.49 1.92 11.41
C PRO A 160 -4.66 1.57 9.92
N LYS A 161 -4.69 2.61 9.07
CA LYS A 161 -4.59 2.39 7.63
C LYS A 161 -3.23 1.75 7.30
N ALA A 162 -3.23 0.70 6.48
CA ALA A 162 -2.03 0.04 5.98
C ALA A 162 -2.38 -0.80 4.75
N GLN A 163 -1.37 -1.19 3.97
CA GLN A 163 -1.55 -2.01 2.77
C GLN A 163 -1.79 -3.48 3.12
N ASP A 164 -1.00 -4.01 4.03
CA ASP A 164 -1.12 -5.38 4.54
C ASP A 164 -1.31 -5.36 6.06
N ILE A 165 -2.40 -5.97 6.52
CA ILE A 165 -2.69 -6.15 7.94
C ILE A 165 -3.00 -7.63 8.15
N ARG A 166 -2.18 -8.29 8.99
CA ARG A 166 -2.33 -9.70 9.32
C ARG A 166 -2.45 -9.90 10.83
N ILE A 167 -3.47 -10.66 11.23
CA ILE A 167 -3.62 -11.13 12.61
C ILE A 167 -3.17 -12.59 12.65
N LYS A 168 -2.23 -12.90 13.55
CA LYS A 168 -1.64 -14.22 13.68
C LYS A 168 -2.18 -14.93 14.92
N PHE A 169 -2.61 -16.16 14.71
CA PHE A 169 -3.17 -17.04 15.73
C PHE A 169 -2.32 -18.30 15.86
N LEU A 170 -2.17 -18.81 17.08
CA LEU A 170 -1.59 -20.13 17.31
C LEU A 170 -2.64 -21.21 17.01
N LYS A 171 -2.25 -22.23 16.26
CA LYS A 171 -3.00 -23.46 16.06
C LYS A 171 -2.38 -24.59 16.88
N HIS A 172 -3.18 -25.31 17.64
CA HIS A 172 -2.76 -26.52 18.36
C HIS A 172 -3.97 -27.38 18.80
N ALA A 173 -3.69 -28.50 19.45
CA ALA A 173 -4.72 -29.49 19.83
C ALA A 173 -5.77 -28.98 20.82
N TRP A 174 -5.50 -27.86 21.52
CA TRP A 174 -6.43 -27.21 22.45
C TRP A 174 -7.17 -25.99 21.86
N SER A 175 -6.95 -25.68 20.58
CA SER A 175 -7.49 -24.45 19.98
C SER A 175 -8.98 -24.58 19.66
N GLY A 176 -9.72 -23.48 19.82
CA GLY A 176 -11.13 -23.35 19.48
C GLY A 176 -11.40 -22.81 18.08
N ASN A 177 -12.68 -22.59 17.78
CA ASN A 177 -13.11 -21.88 16.58
C ASN A 177 -13.21 -20.39 16.87
N ILE A 178 -12.96 -19.55 15.88
CA ILE A 178 -13.14 -18.10 15.97
C ILE A 178 -14.05 -17.61 14.84
N SER A 179 -14.88 -16.62 15.12
CA SER A 179 -15.53 -15.78 14.12
C SER A 179 -14.78 -14.47 14.03
N ILE A 180 -14.35 -14.08 12.84
CA ILE A 180 -13.74 -12.80 12.57
C ILE A 180 -14.76 -11.94 11.83
N ASN A 181 -15.09 -10.80 12.42
CA ASN A 181 -16.02 -9.83 11.87
C ASN A 181 -15.24 -8.54 11.54
N GLU A 182 -15.20 -8.18 10.27
CA GLU A 182 -14.64 -6.92 9.80
C GLU A 182 -15.67 -6.20 8.91
N GLY A 183 -16.38 -5.21 9.49
CA GLY A 183 -17.47 -4.52 8.81
C GLY A 183 -18.58 -5.48 8.33
N ASN A 184 -18.81 -5.53 7.02
CA ASN A 184 -19.80 -6.41 6.39
C ASN A 184 -19.27 -7.82 6.06
N HIS A 185 -18.01 -8.11 6.39
CA HIS A 185 -17.40 -9.40 6.11
C HIS A 185 -17.25 -10.19 7.41
N LYS A 186 -17.75 -11.43 7.40
CA LYS A 186 -17.78 -12.34 8.54
C LYS A 186 -17.34 -13.71 8.08
N GLU A 187 -16.30 -14.25 8.70
CA GLU A 187 -15.78 -15.58 8.42
C GLU A 187 -15.56 -16.34 9.73
N THR A 188 -15.72 -17.66 9.70
CA THR A 188 -15.43 -18.54 10.83
C THR A 188 -14.26 -19.45 10.47
N HIS A 189 -13.29 -19.55 11.39
CA HIS A 189 -12.07 -20.31 11.21
C HIS A 189 -11.86 -21.28 12.37
N ASP A 190 -11.50 -22.52 12.03
CA ASP A 190 -11.12 -23.54 13.00
C ASP A 190 -9.60 -23.49 13.22
N LEU A 191 -9.19 -23.16 14.45
CA LEU A 191 -7.80 -23.08 14.83
C LEU A 191 -7.22 -24.42 15.30
N TYR A 192 -8.03 -25.47 15.42
CA TYR A 192 -7.55 -26.80 15.78
C TYR A 192 -6.48 -27.29 14.78
N SER A 193 -5.43 -27.89 15.33
CA SER A 193 -4.42 -28.63 14.61
C SER A 193 -3.82 -29.70 15.52
N PRO A 194 -3.65 -30.95 15.09
CA PRO A 194 -2.98 -31.97 15.90
C PRO A 194 -1.53 -31.58 16.21
N ASP A 195 -0.87 -30.90 15.27
CA ASP A 195 0.46 -30.34 15.41
C ASP A 195 0.40 -28.84 15.72
N SER A 196 1.42 -28.30 16.40
CA SER A 196 1.53 -26.86 16.62
C SER A 196 1.83 -26.14 15.29
N GLY A 197 1.12 -25.05 15.02
CA GLY A 197 1.36 -24.22 13.85
C GLY A 197 0.73 -22.85 13.99
N ASP A 198 0.68 -22.10 12.90
CA ASP A 198 0.13 -20.75 12.89
C ASP A 198 -0.96 -20.60 11.84
N TYR A 199 -1.96 -19.79 12.16
CA TYR A 199 -2.93 -19.28 11.20
C TYR A 199 -2.76 -17.77 11.06
N SER A 200 -2.69 -17.28 9.83
CA SER A 200 -2.61 -15.84 9.55
C SER A 200 -3.85 -15.40 8.80
N TYR A 201 -4.63 -14.53 9.42
CA TYR A 201 -5.78 -13.90 8.81
C TYR A 201 -5.37 -12.55 8.20
N THR A 202 -5.64 -12.35 6.91
CA THR A 202 -5.46 -11.06 6.24
C THR A 202 -6.75 -10.26 6.30
N VAL A 203 -6.68 -9.06 6.85
CA VAL A 203 -7.79 -8.11 6.92
C VAL A 203 -8.05 -7.56 5.52
N LYS A 204 -9.31 -7.56 5.07
CA LYS A 204 -9.68 -7.21 3.68
C LYS A 204 -10.40 -5.87 3.59
N THR A 205 -11.05 -5.43 4.68
CA THR A 205 -11.90 -4.22 4.70
C THR A 205 -11.16 -2.90 4.85
N ASN A 206 -9.84 -2.93 5.09
CA ASN A 206 -8.97 -1.75 5.07
C ASN A 206 -8.84 -1.15 3.65
N LEU A 207 -9.01 -1.95 2.60
CA LEU A 207 -8.97 -1.46 1.21
C LEU A 207 -10.27 -0.71 0.88
N VAL A 208 -10.13 0.55 0.47
CA VAL A 208 -11.27 1.35 -0.01
C VAL A 208 -11.58 0.94 -1.45
N PRO A 209 -12.82 0.48 -1.74
CA PRO A 209 -13.21 0.15 -3.10
C PRO A 209 -13.03 1.36 -4.02
N THR A 210 -12.20 1.22 -5.05
CA THR A 210 -12.01 2.24 -6.07
C THR A 210 -13.10 2.14 -7.13
N THR A 211 -13.69 3.27 -7.51
CA THR A 211 -14.58 3.30 -8.69
C THR A 211 -13.78 3.10 -9.98
N ASN A 212 -14.45 2.66 -11.05
CA ASN A 212 -13.79 2.52 -12.36
C ASN A 212 -13.15 3.84 -12.82
N ILE A 213 -13.79 4.98 -12.56
CA ILE A 213 -13.27 6.32 -12.92
C ILE A 213 -11.95 6.61 -12.19
N GLN A 214 -11.89 6.34 -10.87
CA GLN A 214 -10.65 6.52 -10.10
C GLN A 214 -9.51 5.65 -10.61
N ARG A 215 -9.81 4.40 -11.01
CA ARG A 215 -8.81 3.50 -11.61
C ARG A 215 -8.30 4.04 -12.95
N TRP A 216 -9.20 4.55 -13.80
CA TRP A 216 -8.82 5.16 -15.08
C TRP A 216 -7.97 6.42 -14.89
N ILE A 217 -8.32 7.28 -13.93
CA ILE A 217 -7.51 8.47 -13.59
C ILE A 217 -6.12 8.06 -13.12
N SER A 218 -6.03 7.09 -12.20
CA SER A 218 -4.75 6.58 -11.68
C SER A 218 -3.90 5.98 -12.81
N CYS A 219 -4.52 5.22 -13.72
CA CYS A 219 -3.87 4.67 -14.90
C CYS A 219 -3.32 5.78 -15.81
N LEU A 220 -4.14 6.79 -16.12
CA LEU A 220 -3.72 7.94 -16.94
C LEU A 220 -2.56 8.70 -16.29
N PHE A 221 -2.64 8.96 -14.98
CA PHE A 221 -1.59 9.65 -14.24
C PHE A 221 -0.28 8.85 -14.20
N SER A 222 -0.34 7.54 -13.97
CA SER A 222 0.84 6.66 -14.02
C SER A 222 1.47 6.63 -15.41
N LEU A 223 0.65 6.62 -16.47
CA LEU A 223 1.11 6.63 -17.86
C LEU A 223 1.81 7.95 -18.20
N ILE A 224 1.28 9.08 -17.78
CA ILE A 224 1.90 10.40 -17.94
C ILE A 224 3.22 10.46 -17.17
N PHE A 225 3.24 9.98 -15.93
CA PHE A 225 4.43 9.95 -15.09
C PHE A 225 5.55 9.12 -15.74
N ILE A 226 5.28 7.86 -16.10
CA ILE A 226 6.29 6.98 -16.69
C ILE A 226 6.74 7.48 -18.07
N SER A 227 5.83 8.02 -18.88
CA SER A 227 6.21 8.61 -20.17
C SER A 227 7.13 9.80 -19.97
N SER A 228 6.82 10.68 -19.01
CA SER A 228 7.69 11.82 -18.69
C SER A 228 9.06 11.36 -18.21
N LEU A 229 9.12 10.41 -17.27
CA LEU A 229 10.36 9.86 -16.73
C LEU A 229 11.22 9.20 -17.81
N SER A 230 10.60 8.36 -18.64
CA SER A 230 11.25 7.68 -19.76
C SER A 230 11.80 8.69 -20.78
N PHE A 231 11.02 9.73 -21.09
CA PHE A 231 11.48 10.82 -21.94
C PHE A 231 12.70 11.53 -21.35
N LEU A 232 12.72 11.81 -20.03
CA LEU A 232 13.89 12.40 -19.38
C LEU A 232 15.12 11.52 -19.52
N VAL A 233 15.00 10.21 -19.22
CA VAL A 233 16.10 9.24 -19.30
C VAL A 233 16.65 9.15 -20.72
N LEU A 234 15.78 9.07 -21.74
CA LEU A 234 16.20 8.98 -23.14
C LEU A 234 16.93 10.24 -23.61
N ASN A 235 16.50 11.42 -23.18
CA ASN A 235 17.18 12.68 -23.48
C ASN A 235 18.60 12.71 -22.90
N VAL A 236 18.77 12.25 -21.66
CA VAL A 236 20.10 12.14 -21.03
C VAL A 236 21.00 11.15 -21.77
N ILE A 237 20.47 10.00 -22.20
CA ILE A 237 21.21 9.00 -22.99
C ILE A 237 21.66 9.58 -24.33
N GLN A 238 20.78 10.28 -25.05
CA GLN A 238 21.12 10.90 -26.32
C GLN A 238 22.20 11.98 -26.17
N LEU A 239 22.14 12.80 -25.13
CA LEU A 239 23.19 13.77 -24.86
C LEU A 239 24.56 13.14 -24.64
N LYS A 240 24.62 12.04 -23.87
CA LYS A 240 25.88 11.32 -23.66
C LYS A 240 26.46 10.83 -24.98
N LYS A 241 25.62 10.31 -25.89
CA LYS A 241 26.04 9.88 -27.23
C LYS A 241 26.62 11.03 -28.05
N ILE A 242 25.96 12.20 -28.05
CA ILE A 242 26.41 13.39 -28.80
C ILE A 242 27.72 13.96 -28.24
N ASN A 243 27.88 13.98 -26.91
CA ASN A 243 29.13 14.46 -26.33
C ASN A 243 30.30 13.51 -26.63
N LYS A 244 30.06 12.19 -26.65
CA LYS A 244 31.08 11.20 -27.02
C LYS A 244 31.51 11.32 -28.48
N SER A 245 30.57 11.52 -29.40
CA SER A 245 30.89 11.68 -30.83
C SER A 245 31.61 13.00 -31.17
N LYS A 246 31.69 13.95 -30.23
CA LYS A 246 32.44 15.21 -30.40
C LYS A 246 33.86 15.15 -29.83
N SER A 247 34.17 14.11 -29.04
CA SER A 247 35.49 13.89 -28.43
C SER A 247 36.35 12.88 -29.18
N GLU A 248 35.77 12.21 -30.18
CA GLU A 248 36.45 11.34 -31.17
C GLU A 248 36.66 12.14 -32.45
#